data_AF-A0A2V6D171-F1
#
_entry.id   AF-A0A2V6D171-F1
#
_cell.length_a   1.000
_cell.length_b   1.000
_cell.length_c   1.000
_cell.angle_alpha   90.00
_cell.angle_beta   90.00
_cell.angle_gamma   90.00
#
_symmetry.space_group_name_H-M   'P 1'
#
loop_
_entity.id
_entity.type
_entity.pdbx_description
1 polymer ?
#
loop_
_entity_poly.entity_id
_entity_poly.type
_entity_poly.pdbx_seq_one_letter_code
_entity_poly.pdbx_strand_id
1 'polypeptide(L)'
;MKPKTLSSVSLAAVAISVVVLTGSLQGQWPNKQTRQERFTPRGEVANEGPARIFFKSGNTAVADPSDGIEAPTGFDNLTNGFIQQGPPFESINEENVVPPRSMNDSRFVFEEVETVADGLGPTYNAQSCRECHQNVVTGGASQVAEHRTGHTFNHEFFEAPGGSLIQSRATSPEIVERVAEEDNIRTFRISTNTLGDGFVECIANSTLVAIRDGQPENMRGTALRVPVLEAHGSARIGRFGWKSQHASLVSFAGDAYLNEMGITNPLFPEENTSGGVFVGYGTPYDPVPDPEDHDSKDIHAFARFIRATKAPSRGPITNDVIAGEEHFNAVGCAICHVSSMMTVPPGTVINGGEFIVPHALGNKIIHPFSDFLLHNIGTGDGIPFLPTPEFENTTRQIKTAPLWALRTRNRLMHDGLSSTKEEAIQRHTNQAADVKRRFNALTRSERDQIMAF
;
A
#
# COMPACT_ATOMS: atom_id res chain seq x y z
N MET A 1 -25.75 65.35 64.83
CA MET A 1 -25.36 64.26 63.93
C MET A 1 -26.43 64.15 62.84
N LYS A 2 -26.11 64.58 61.62
CA LYS A 2 -27.06 64.71 60.50
C LYS A 2 -27.17 63.37 59.73
N PRO A 3 -28.36 62.90 59.35
CA PRO A 3 -28.52 61.76 58.46
C PRO A 3 -28.23 62.19 57.02
N LYS A 4 -27.36 61.43 56.34
CA LYS A 4 -26.98 61.68 54.94
C LYS A 4 -28.04 61.10 53.99
N THR A 5 -28.36 61.92 53.01
CA THR A 5 -29.23 61.74 51.85
C THR A 5 -28.80 60.59 50.95
N LEU A 6 -29.77 59.79 50.50
CA LEU A 6 -29.67 58.88 49.36
C LEU A 6 -29.42 59.70 48.08
N SER A 7 -28.37 59.34 47.33
CA SER A 7 -28.16 59.81 45.97
C SER A 7 -28.26 58.62 45.02
N SER A 8 -29.14 58.77 44.03
CA SER A 8 -29.33 57.88 42.90
C SER A 8 -28.08 57.88 42.01
N VAL A 9 -27.48 56.72 41.81
CA VAL A 9 -26.43 56.52 40.80
C VAL A 9 -27.11 55.97 39.55
N SER A 10 -27.10 56.77 38.49
CA SER A 10 -27.55 56.41 37.15
C SER A 10 -26.71 55.24 36.60
N LEU A 11 -27.37 54.19 36.10
CA LEU A 11 -26.72 53.18 35.27
C LEU A 11 -26.21 53.85 33.98
N ALA A 12 -24.90 54.05 33.88
CA ALA A 12 -24.26 54.29 32.59
C ALA A 12 -24.09 52.94 31.89
N ALA A 13 -24.82 52.73 30.81
CA ALA A 13 -24.60 51.62 29.89
C ALA A 13 -23.22 51.78 29.26
N VAL A 14 -22.27 50.94 29.63
CA VAL A 14 -20.99 50.81 28.92
C VAL A 14 -21.29 50.02 27.65
N ALA A 15 -21.41 50.73 26.53
CA ALA A 15 -21.37 50.11 25.22
C ALA A 15 -19.95 49.56 25.00
N ILE A 16 -19.77 48.26 25.21
CA ILE A 16 -18.59 47.54 24.71
C ILE A 16 -18.76 47.49 23.19
N SER A 17 -18.07 48.38 22.49
CA SER A 17 -17.86 48.25 21.05
C SER A 17 -17.04 46.97 20.82
N VAL A 18 -17.73 45.88 20.51
CA VAL A 18 -17.11 44.71 19.88
C VAL A 18 -16.68 45.18 18.50
N VAL A 19 -15.42 45.60 18.37
CA VAL A 19 -14.77 45.66 17.07
C VAL A 19 -14.62 44.21 16.64
N VAL A 20 -15.55 43.74 15.81
CA VAL A 20 -15.35 42.52 15.03
C VAL A 20 -14.23 42.86 14.06
N LEU A 21 -13.00 42.59 14.47
CA LEU A 21 -11.88 42.42 13.55
C LEU A 21 -12.22 41.20 12.70
N THR A 22 -12.90 41.43 11.57
CA THR A 22 -12.91 40.51 10.42
C THR A 22 -11.54 40.57 9.75
N GLY A 23 -10.50 40.27 10.52
CA GLY A 23 -9.18 39.98 10.01
C GLY A 23 -9.17 38.51 9.65
N SER A 24 -9.31 38.22 8.36
CA SER A 24 -8.87 36.94 7.82
C SER A 24 -7.39 36.78 8.16
N LEU A 25 -7.09 36.03 9.23
CA LEU A 25 -5.79 35.40 9.39
C LEU A 25 -5.72 34.22 8.40
N GLN A 26 -5.82 34.54 7.11
CA GLN A 26 -5.17 33.76 6.08
C GLN A 26 -3.68 34.07 6.22
N GLY A 27 -3.05 33.43 7.21
CA GLY A 27 -1.64 33.10 7.04
C GLY A 27 -1.54 32.41 5.68
N GLN A 28 -0.67 32.89 4.81
CA GLN A 28 -0.32 32.18 3.59
C GLN A 28 0.42 30.90 4.01
N TRP A 29 -0.35 29.89 4.38
CA TRP A 29 0.12 28.51 4.35
C TRP A 29 0.48 28.22 2.88
N PRO A 30 1.65 27.62 2.60
CA PRO A 30 1.95 27.17 1.24
C PRO A 30 0.77 26.33 0.77
N ASN A 31 0.36 26.56 -0.48
CA ASN A 31 -0.86 26.03 -1.08
C ASN A 31 -0.97 24.50 -0.81
N LYS A 32 -1.72 24.10 0.23
CA LYS A 32 -1.79 22.72 0.69
C LYS A 32 -2.40 21.87 -0.42
N GLN A 33 -1.64 20.94 -0.98
CA GLN A 33 -2.15 20.05 -2.01
C GLN A 33 -3.05 19.02 -1.34
N THR A 34 -4.34 19.06 -1.67
CA THR A 34 -5.32 18.10 -1.19
C THR A 34 -4.94 16.68 -1.58
N ARG A 35 -5.42 15.68 -0.83
CA ARG A 35 -5.25 14.27 -1.17
C ARG A 35 -5.71 13.98 -2.61
N GLN A 36 -6.85 14.54 -3.02
CA GLN A 36 -7.36 14.39 -4.39
C GLN A 36 -6.38 14.95 -5.42
N GLU A 37 -5.87 16.17 -5.24
CA GLU A 37 -4.90 16.77 -6.15
C GLU A 37 -3.58 16.00 -6.21
N ARG A 38 -3.14 15.40 -5.10
CA ARG A 38 -1.91 14.60 -5.00
C ARG A 38 -2.03 13.27 -5.73
N PHE A 39 -3.18 12.62 -5.60
CA PHE A 39 -3.44 11.31 -6.18
C PHE A 39 -4.12 11.38 -7.57
N THR A 40 -4.22 12.57 -8.16
CA THR A 40 -4.64 12.73 -9.56
C THR A 40 -3.43 12.56 -10.49
N PRO A 41 -3.40 11.52 -11.35
CA PRO A 41 -2.31 11.32 -12.30
C PRO A 41 -2.28 12.41 -13.38
N ARG A 42 -1.08 12.77 -13.83
CA ARG A 42 -0.81 13.75 -14.88
C ARG A 42 -0.29 13.06 -16.14
N GLY A 43 -0.79 13.50 -17.29
CA GLY A 43 -0.38 12.99 -18.59
C GLY A 43 -0.91 11.58 -18.91
N GLU A 44 -0.40 11.01 -19.99
CA GLU A 44 -0.72 9.66 -20.44
C GLU A 44 0.09 8.62 -19.67
N VAL A 45 -0.47 7.40 -19.56
CA VAL A 45 0.26 6.27 -18.96
C VAL A 45 1.50 5.98 -19.79
N ALA A 46 2.66 5.95 -19.14
CA ALA A 46 3.94 5.73 -19.83
C ALA A 46 3.96 4.40 -20.61
N ASN A 47 4.47 4.46 -21.85
CA ASN A 47 4.74 3.26 -22.64
C ASN A 47 6.09 2.65 -22.20
N GLU A 48 6.01 1.54 -21.48
CA GLU A 48 7.17 0.83 -20.91
C GLU A 48 7.59 -0.38 -21.79
N GLY A 49 7.10 -0.44 -23.02
CA GLY A 49 7.33 -1.55 -23.95
C GLY A 49 6.11 -2.48 -24.11
N PRO A 50 6.24 -3.56 -24.91
CA PRO A 50 5.15 -4.50 -25.15
C PRO A 50 4.81 -5.31 -23.90
N ALA A 51 3.60 -5.87 -23.86
CA ALA A 51 3.19 -6.80 -22.81
C ALA A 51 4.07 -8.06 -22.83
N ARG A 52 4.47 -8.55 -21.65
CA ARG A 52 5.33 -9.73 -21.48
C ARG A 52 4.72 -10.69 -20.46
N ILE A 53 3.77 -11.49 -20.94
CA ILE A 53 3.00 -12.45 -20.15
C ILE A 53 3.06 -13.83 -20.77
N PHE A 54 2.93 -14.86 -19.95
CA PHE A 54 3.01 -16.25 -20.37
C PHE A 54 1.65 -16.90 -20.16
N PHE A 55 0.76 -16.85 -21.16
CA PHE A 55 -0.50 -17.59 -21.08
C PHE A 55 -0.28 -19.06 -21.43
N LYS A 56 -0.84 -19.96 -20.62
CA LYS A 56 -0.99 -21.37 -20.98
C LYS A 56 -2.24 -21.62 -21.85
N SER A 57 -3.11 -20.62 -22.03
CA SER A 57 -4.33 -20.73 -22.85
C SER A 57 -4.64 -19.46 -23.66
N GLY A 58 -4.57 -19.59 -24.99
CA GLY A 58 -5.37 -18.84 -25.97
C GLY A 58 -5.19 -17.32 -26.07
N ASN A 59 -4.37 -16.90 -27.05
CA ASN A 59 -4.43 -15.61 -27.74
C ASN A 59 -4.35 -14.32 -26.88
N THR A 60 -3.17 -13.99 -26.38
CA THR A 60 -2.69 -12.60 -26.23
C THR A 60 -1.17 -12.61 -26.00
N ALA A 61 -0.49 -11.53 -26.41
CA ALA A 61 0.96 -11.45 -26.64
C ALA A 61 1.84 -12.25 -25.66
N VAL A 62 2.61 -13.18 -26.22
CA VAL A 62 3.49 -14.11 -25.49
C VAL A 62 4.91 -13.59 -25.64
N ALA A 63 5.55 -13.20 -24.53
CA ALA A 63 7.01 -13.13 -24.55
C ALA A 63 7.55 -14.56 -24.53
N ASP A 64 8.66 -14.83 -25.25
CA ASP A 64 9.29 -16.15 -25.18
C ASP A 64 9.93 -16.32 -23.79
N PRO A 65 9.57 -17.36 -23.01
CA PRO A 65 10.25 -17.63 -21.75
C PRO A 65 11.77 -17.75 -21.89
N SER A 66 12.29 -18.11 -23.07
CA SER A 66 13.75 -18.17 -23.33
C SER A 66 14.43 -16.80 -23.24
N ASP A 67 13.68 -15.71 -23.36
CA ASP A 67 14.21 -14.34 -23.27
C ASP A 67 14.35 -13.84 -21.82
N GLY A 68 13.87 -14.65 -20.86
CA GLY A 68 13.84 -14.33 -19.45
C GLY A 68 14.78 -15.20 -18.62
N ILE A 69 15.11 -14.71 -17.43
CA ILE A 69 15.85 -15.44 -16.40
C ILE A 69 14.94 -15.53 -15.18
N GLU A 70 14.81 -16.71 -14.58
CA GLU A 70 14.07 -16.85 -13.33
C GLU A 70 14.56 -15.87 -12.26
N ALA A 71 13.63 -15.15 -11.64
CA ALA A 71 13.95 -14.26 -10.55
C ALA A 71 14.55 -15.05 -9.38
N PRO A 72 15.61 -14.55 -8.72
CA PRO A 72 16.08 -15.13 -7.47
C PRO A 72 14.95 -15.22 -6.45
N THR A 73 14.80 -16.40 -5.83
CA THR A 73 13.78 -16.63 -4.80
C THR A 73 14.37 -17.02 -3.46
N GLY A 74 13.70 -16.69 -2.36
CA GLY A 74 14.17 -17.06 -1.02
C GLY A 74 13.40 -16.41 0.13
N PHE A 75 13.68 -16.91 1.33
CA PHE A 75 13.26 -16.35 2.62
C PHE A 75 14.50 -16.31 3.54
N ASP A 76 15.56 -15.62 3.09
CA ASP A 76 16.91 -15.74 3.66
C ASP A 76 17.58 -14.39 3.97
N ASN A 77 16.87 -13.27 3.82
CA ASN A 77 17.42 -11.89 3.93
C ASN A 77 18.61 -11.62 3.00
N LEU A 78 18.81 -12.43 1.95
CA LEU A 78 19.85 -12.20 0.97
C LEU A 78 19.31 -11.36 -0.19
N THR A 79 20.17 -10.51 -0.74
CA THR A 79 19.83 -9.69 -1.89
C THR A 79 19.55 -10.54 -3.14
N ASN A 80 18.67 -10.02 -4.00
CA ASN A 80 18.45 -10.50 -5.36
C ASN A 80 19.53 -10.05 -6.36
N GLY A 81 20.53 -9.28 -5.91
CA GLY A 81 21.62 -8.76 -6.74
C GLY A 81 21.39 -7.33 -7.27
N PHE A 82 20.28 -6.67 -6.92
CA PHE A 82 20.03 -5.25 -7.24
C PHE A 82 21.11 -4.33 -6.63
N ILE A 83 21.54 -4.65 -5.42
CA ILE A 83 22.62 -4.00 -4.68
C ILE A 83 23.44 -5.07 -3.97
N GLN A 84 24.66 -4.75 -3.55
CA GLN A 84 25.48 -5.68 -2.77
C GLN A 84 24.84 -6.01 -1.40
N GLN A 85 25.13 -7.19 -0.84
CA GLN A 85 24.61 -7.57 0.48
C GLN A 85 25.07 -6.61 1.58
N GLY A 86 26.35 -6.21 1.55
CA GLY A 86 26.98 -5.37 2.57
C GLY A 86 27.64 -6.16 3.71
N PRO A 87 28.12 -5.45 4.75
CA PRO A 87 28.63 -6.07 5.98
C PRO A 87 27.58 -6.97 6.64
N PRO A 88 27.97 -7.95 7.48
CA PRO A 88 27.03 -8.71 8.29
C PRO A 88 26.07 -7.79 9.04
N PHE A 89 24.78 -8.11 9.04
CA PHE A 89 23.74 -7.21 9.57
C PHE A 89 23.99 -6.86 11.05
N GLU A 90 24.47 -7.84 11.82
CA GLU A 90 24.79 -7.71 13.25
C GLU A 90 25.98 -6.78 13.53
N SER A 91 26.74 -6.41 12.51
CA SER A 91 27.83 -5.44 12.61
C SER A 91 27.42 -4.01 12.27
N ILE A 92 26.18 -3.81 11.80
CA ILE A 92 25.66 -2.49 11.43
C ILE A 92 24.98 -1.86 12.64
N ASN A 93 25.26 -0.57 12.88
CA ASN A 93 24.67 0.24 13.93
C ASN A 93 24.56 1.71 13.47
N GLU A 94 23.94 2.56 14.30
CA GLU A 94 23.75 3.99 14.02
C GLU A 94 25.04 4.73 13.64
N GLU A 95 26.20 4.32 14.16
CA GLU A 95 27.48 4.98 13.89
C GLU A 95 28.08 4.62 12.53
N ASN A 96 27.70 3.48 11.94
CA ASN A 96 28.37 2.92 10.76
C ASN A 96 27.43 2.55 9.60
N VAL A 97 26.11 2.70 9.80
CA VAL A 97 25.11 2.56 8.76
C VAL A 97 25.34 3.63 7.71
N VAL A 98 25.36 3.23 6.44
CA VAL A 98 25.54 4.17 5.33
C VAL A 98 24.52 3.83 4.24
N PRO A 99 23.22 4.15 4.40
CA PRO A 99 22.27 4.03 3.30
C PRO A 99 22.70 5.02 2.20
N PRO A 100 22.81 4.63 0.92
CA PRO A 100 22.27 3.44 0.27
C PRO A 100 23.32 2.35 -0.10
N ARG A 101 24.43 2.25 0.66
CA ARG A 101 25.62 1.43 0.36
C ARG A 101 25.31 -0.05 0.07
N SER A 102 24.34 -0.65 0.75
CA SER A 102 24.04 -2.07 0.62
C SER A 102 22.63 -2.47 1.04
N MET A 103 22.27 -3.73 0.80
CA MET A 103 21.05 -4.35 1.28
C MET A 103 20.95 -4.31 2.80
N ASN A 104 22.02 -4.68 3.51
CA ASN A 104 21.99 -4.70 4.97
C ASN A 104 21.95 -3.28 5.57
N ASP A 105 22.55 -2.27 4.93
CA ASP A 105 22.38 -0.86 5.35
C ASP A 105 20.92 -0.40 5.15
N SER A 106 20.32 -0.71 4.00
CA SER A 106 18.92 -0.33 3.72
C SER A 106 17.93 -1.10 4.61
N ARG A 107 18.26 -2.35 4.95
CA ARG A 107 17.53 -3.18 5.91
C ARG A 107 17.64 -2.64 7.32
N PHE A 108 18.78 -2.06 7.71
CA PHE A 108 18.95 -1.46 9.04
C PHE A 108 17.93 -0.35 9.24
N VAL A 109 17.85 0.61 8.30
CA VAL A 109 16.85 1.69 8.33
C VAL A 109 15.43 1.10 8.30
N PHE A 110 15.16 0.09 7.46
CA PHE A 110 13.85 -0.57 7.42
C PHE A 110 13.46 -1.26 8.76
N GLU A 111 14.43 -1.71 9.55
CA GLU A 111 14.21 -2.35 10.85
C GLU A 111 14.37 -1.40 12.04
N GLU A 112 14.73 -0.15 11.77
CA GLU A 112 14.93 0.88 12.78
C GLU A 112 13.65 1.11 13.57
N VAL A 113 13.81 1.36 14.86
CA VAL A 113 12.69 1.63 15.78
C VAL A 113 12.72 3.12 16.06
N GLU A 114 11.81 3.84 15.41
CA GLU A 114 11.71 5.28 15.52
C GLU A 114 11.21 5.69 16.91
N THR A 115 11.84 6.72 17.45
CA THR A 115 11.40 7.40 18.67
C THR A 115 10.87 8.79 18.34
N VAL A 116 10.24 9.44 19.33
CA VAL A 116 9.80 10.84 19.20
C VAL A 116 10.96 11.78 18.87
N ALA A 117 12.19 11.45 19.28
CA ALA A 117 13.36 12.27 18.95
C ALA A 117 13.81 12.11 17.49
N ASP A 118 13.50 10.96 16.89
CA ASP A 118 13.84 10.64 15.49
C ASP A 118 12.77 11.17 14.52
N GLY A 119 11.60 11.55 15.05
CA GLY A 119 10.49 12.08 14.27
C GLY A 119 9.24 11.21 14.26
N LEU A 120 9.17 10.14 15.06
CA LEU A 120 7.94 9.34 15.20
C LEU A 120 6.75 10.25 15.51
N GLY A 121 5.75 10.23 14.62
CA GLY A 121 4.66 11.18 14.70
C GLY A 121 3.78 10.97 15.94
N PRO A 122 2.96 11.98 16.29
CA PRO A 122 2.15 11.96 17.50
C PRO A 122 1.10 10.86 17.53
N THR A 123 0.63 10.41 16.36
CA THR A 123 -0.22 9.22 16.18
C THR A 123 0.44 8.26 15.19
N TYR A 124 0.42 6.96 15.50
CA TYR A 124 1.09 5.93 14.69
C TYR A 124 0.48 4.54 14.91
N ASN A 125 0.77 3.62 13.99
CA ASN A 125 0.43 2.19 14.08
C ASN A 125 1.62 1.32 14.46
N ALA A 126 2.83 1.69 14.04
CA ALA A 126 4.08 0.96 14.27
C ALA A 126 5.24 1.95 14.48
N GLN A 127 6.34 1.49 15.10
CA GLN A 127 7.57 2.29 15.21
C GLN A 127 8.66 1.81 14.24
N SER A 128 8.38 0.77 13.45
CA SER A 128 9.31 0.21 12.48
C SER A 128 8.55 -0.46 11.35
N CYS A 129 9.06 -0.38 10.12
CA CYS A 129 8.50 -1.14 9.01
C CYS A 129 8.49 -2.65 9.32
N ARG A 130 9.47 -3.12 10.10
CA ARG A 130 9.57 -4.53 10.52
C ARG A 130 8.39 -4.97 11.39
N GLU A 131 7.78 -4.11 12.21
CA GLU A 131 6.63 -4.54 13.03
C GLU A 131 5.50 -5.13 12.17
N CYS A 132 5.27 -4.53 11.00
CA CYS A 132 4.25 -4.92 10.03
C CYS A 132 4.75 -5.86 8.93
N HIS A 133 6.07 -5.90 8.65
CA HIS A 133 6.63 -6.65 7.52
C HIS A 133 7.74 -7.65 7.94
N GLN A 134 7.39 -8.72 8.67
CA GLN A 134 8.40 -9.61 9.28
C GLN A 134 8.08 -11.11 9.35
N ASN A 135 7.31 -11.68 8.43
CA ASN A 135 7.11 -13.13 8.41
C ASN A 135 7.29 -13.75 7.00
N VAL A 136 8.26 -14.66 6.78
CA VAL A 136 9.20 -15.28 7.76
C VAL A 136 10.46 -14.43 8.02
N VAL A 137 10.76 -13.51 7.12
CA VAL A 137 11.92 -12.61 7.18
C VAL A 137 11.46 -11.17 6.99
N THR A 138 12.35 -10.20 7.20
CA THR A 138 12.07 -8.77 7.01
C THR A 138 11.63 -8.49 5.58
N GLY A 139 10.58 -7.69 5.43
CA GLY A 139 9.84 -7.47 4.18
C GLY A 139 8.73 -8.48 3.91
N GLY A 140 8.64 -9.58 4.68
CA GLY A 140 7.57 -10.57 4.56
C GLY A 140 6.19 -10.02 4.93
N ALA A 141 5.12 -10.73 4.57
CA ALA A 141 3.78 -10.41 5.08
C ALA A 141 3.70 -10.61 6.60
N SER A 142 2.75 -9.98 7.29
CA SER A 142 2.47 -10.26 8.71
C SER A 142 0.97 -10.40 8.98
N GLN A 143 0.63 -10.54 10.26
CA GLN A 143 -0.73 -10.62 10.78
C GLN A 143 -1.25 -9.26 11.28
N VAL A 144 -0.42 -8.22 11.23
CA VAL A 144 -0.80 -6.87 11.62
C VAL A 144 -1.89 -6.38 10.67
N ALA A 145 -2.97 -5.87 11.24
CA ALA A 145 -4.11 -5.39 10.50
C ALA A 145 -4.44 -3.98 10.94
N GLU A 146 -4.36 -3.06 9.99
CA GLU A 146 -4.65 -1.65 10.14
C GLU A 146 -6.17 -1.43 10.16
N HIS A 147 -6.65 -0.66 11.13
CA HIS A 147 -8.05 -0.29 11.21
C HIS A 147 -8.34 0.88 10.27
N ARG A 148 -9.39 0.76 9.46
CA ARG A 148 -9.83 1.83 8.57
C ARG A 148 -11.30 2.15 8.76
N THR A 149 -11.64 3.45 8.75
CA THR A 149 -13.02 3.91 8.91
C THR A 149 -13.41 5.06 7.97
N GLY A 150 -14.70 5.32 7.93
CA GLY A 150 -15.33 6.42 7.22
C GLY A 150 -16.85 6.21 7.20
N HIS A 151 -17.55 7.02 6.42
CA HIS A 151 -18.98 6.85 6.23
C HIS A 151 -19.43 7.14 4.82
N THR A 152 -20.60 6.63 4.48
CA THR A 152 -21.30 7.01 3.26
C THR A 152 -22.51 7.87 3.60
N PHE A 153 -22.60 9.02 2.95
CA PHE A 153 -23.76 9.91 2.99
C PHE A 153 -24.12 10.31 1.55
N ASN A 154 -25.39 10.21 1.16
CA ASN A 154 -25.85 10.50 -0.20
C ASN A 154 -25.05 9.82 -1.32
N HIS A 155 -24.67 8.54 -1.15
CA HIS A 155 -23.85 7.75 -2.08
C HIS A 155 -22.40 8.24 -2.26
N GLU A 156 -21.96 9.21 -1.47
CA GLU A 156 -20.57 9.68 -1.43
C GLU A 156 -19.88 9.17 -0.17
N PHE A 157 -18.62 8.75 -0.33
CA PHE A 157 -17.79 8.30 0.79
C PHE A 157 -17.02 9.49 1.37
N PHE A 158 -17.06 9.60 2.70
CA PHE A 158 -16.32 10.56 3.48
C PHE A 158 -15.31 9.81 4.35
N GLU A 159 -14.05 10.24 4.31
CA GLU A 159 -13.03 9.74 5.22
C GLU A 159 -13.33 10.16 6.66
N ALA A 160 -12.87 9.36 7.62
CA ALA A 160 -12.88 9.77 9.01
C ALA A 160 -12.04 11.06 9.19
N PRO A 161 -12.33 11.89 10.21
CA PRO A 161 -11.47 13.02 10.55
C PRO A 161 -10.05 12.54 10.87
N GLY A 162 -9.06 12.94 10.06
CA GLY A 162 -7.69 12.38 10.12
C GLY A 162 -7.30 11.54 8.91
N GLY A 163 -8.26 11.10 8.12
CA GLY A 163 -8.08 10.16 7.03
C GLY A 163 -8.75 8.84 7.33
N SER A 164 -8.84 7.96 6.33
CA SER A 164 -9.52 6.67 6.52
C SER A 164 -8.74 5.65 7.33
N LEU A 165 -7.46 5.88 7.62
CA LEU A 165 -6.65 5.01 8.49
C LEU A 165 -6.72 5.55 9.92
N ILE A 166 -7.03 4.68 10.87
CA ILE A 166 -7.07 5.03 12.29
C ILE A 166 -5.81 4.54 12.98
N GLN A 167 -5.01 5.46 13.50
CA GLN A 167 -3.78 5.13 14.20
C GLN A 167 -4.08 4.52 15.57
N SER A 168 -3.44 3.39 15.86
CA SER A 168 -3.73 2.59 17.06
C SER A 168 -3.00 3.08 18.31
N ARG A 169 -2.02 3.98 18.16
CA ARG A 169 -1.15 4.47 19.24
C ARG A 169 -0.98 5.98 19.11
N ALA A 170 -0.66 6.61 20.24
CA ALA A 170 -0.32 8.01 20.30
C ALA A 170 0.71 8.30 21.39
N THR A 171 1.46 9.39 21.25
CA THR A 171 2.45 9.86 22.24
C THR A 171 1.79 10.56 23.44
N SER A 172 0.53 10.99 23.30
CA SER A 172 -0.27 11.60 24.36
C SER A 172 -1.69 11.04 24.39
N PRO A 173 -2.29 10.82 25.58
CA PRO A 173 -3.67 10.34 25.70
C PRO A 173 -4.73 11.32 25.14
N GLU A 174 -4.37 12.59 24.95
CA GLU A 174 -5.28 13.64 24.46
C GLU A 174 -5.57 13.52 22.95
N ILE A 175 -4.68 12.86 22.22
CA ILE A 175 -4.71 12.72 20.76
C ILE A 175 -4.80 11.24 20.34
N VAL A 176 -5.25 10.37 21.23
CA VAL A 176 -5.58 8.99 20.85
C VAL A 176 -6.76 9.03 19.91
N GLU A 177 -6.58 8.50 18.71
CA GLU A 177 -7.63 8.46 17.72
C GLU A 177 -8.83 7.62 18.17
N ARG A 178 -10.01 8.07 17.74
CA ARG A 178 -11.27 7.39 18.02
C ARG A 178 -12.11 7.38 16.75
N VAL A 179 -12.81 6.28 16.55
CA VAL A 179 -13.80 6.19 15.47
C VAL A 179 -14.98 7.08 15.79
N ALA A 180 -15.34 7.93 14.84
CA ALA A 180 -16.50 8.81 14.95
C ALA A 180 -17.80 7.97 14.99
N GLU A 181 -18.87 8.52 15.60
CA GLU A 181 -20.13 7.78 15.73
C GLU A 181 -20.80 7.57 14.36
N GLU A 182 -20.70 8.57 13.49
CA GLU A 182 -21.19 8.59 12.12
C GLU A 182 -20.48 7.60 11.19
N ASP A 183 -19.25 7.20 11.53
CA ASP A 183 -18.44 6.26 10.74
C ASP A 183 -19.04 4.85 10.77
N ASN A 184 -19.81 4.55 9.73
CA ASN A 184 -20.53 3.30 9.54
C ASN A 184 -19.78 2.27 8.66
N ILE A 185 -18.68 2.67 8.04
CA ILE A 185 -17.73 1.79 7.38
C ILE A 185 -16.57 1.59 8.34
N ARG A 186 -16.36 0.35 8.77
CA ARG A 186 -15.28 -0.06 9.68
C ARG A 186 -14.70 -1.37 9.21
N THR A 187 -13.42 -1.36 8.87
CA THR A 187 -12.77 -2.49 8.19
C THR A 187 -11.32 -2.61 8.62
N PHE A 188 -10.70 -3.72 8.27
CA PHE A 188 -9.28 -3.94 8.48
C PHE A 188 -8.58 -4.20 7.16
N ARG A 189 -7.31 -3.80 7.05
CA ARG A 189 -6.42 -4.33 6.01
C ARG A 189 -5.15 -4.88 6.62
N ILE A 190 -4.82 -6.13 6.30
CA ILE A 190 -3.61 -6.81 6.75
C ILE A 190 -2.39 -6.31 5.97
N SER A 191 -1.26 -6.09 6.64
CA SER A 191 -0.04 -5.60 6.00
C SER A 191 0.41 -6.54 4.86
N THR A 192 0.74 -5.96 3.71
CA THR A 192 1.09 -6.74 2.51
C THR A 192 2.51 -7.27 2.56
N ASN A 193 2.78 -8.37 1.85
CA ASN A 193 4.16 -8.79 1.57
C ASN A 193 4.86 -7.73 0.70
N THR A 194 6.12 -7.39 0.97
CA THR A 194 6.97 -6.57 0.10
C THR A 194 8.08 -7.37 -0.58
N LEU A 195 8.30 -8.63 -0.19
CA LEU A 195 9.29 -9.50 -0.84
C LEU A 195 8.98 -9.69 -2.32
N GLY A 196 9.96 -9.39 -3.18
CA GLY A 196 9.87 -9.49 -4.63
C GLY A 196 9.24 -8.29 -5.32
N ASP A 197 8.82 -7.26 -4.58
CA ASP A 197 8.12 -6.12 -5.18
C ASP A 197 9.03 -5.24 -6.06
N GLY A 198 10.35 -5.36 -5.94
CA GLY A 198 11.28 -4.80 -6.93
C GLY A 198 11.05 -5.32 -8.35
N PHE A 199 10.68 -6.60 -8.49
CA PHE A 199 10.30 -7.17 -9.78
C PHE A 199 8.91 -6.72 -10.20
N VAL A 200 7.97 -6.61 -9.25
CA VAL A 200 6.60 -6.14 -9.50
C VAL A 200 6.61 -4.69 -10.01
N GLU A 201 7.47 -3.83 -9.46
CA GLU A 201 7.67 -2.47 -9.94
C GLU A 201 8.13 -2.43 -11.40
N CYS A 202 8.85 -3.46 -11.85
CA CYS A 202 9.38 -3.60 -13.20
C CYS A 202 8.41 -4.31 -14.18
N ILE A 203 7.16 -4.55 -13.80
CA ILE A 203 6.12 -5.02 -14.71
C ILE A 203 5.64 -3.84 -15.57
N ALA A 204 5.65 -4.00 -16.89
CA ALA A 204 5.17 -2.97 -17.82
C ALA A 204 3.69 -2.64 -17.61
N ASN A 205 3.32 -1.36 -17.76
CA ASN A 205 1.91 -0.95 -17.81
C ASN A 205 1.10 -1.74 -18.85
N SER A 206 1.69 -1.99 -20.03
CA SER A 206 1.08 -2.76 -21.12
C SER A 206 0.80 -4.20 -20.74
N THR A 207 1.61 -4.83 -19.88
CA THR A 207 1.37 -6.17 -19.34
C THR A 207 0.07 -6.20 -18.52
N LEU A 208 -0.10 -5.27 -17.57
CA LEU A 208 -1.30 -5.22 -16.73
C LEU A 208 -2.56 -4.90 -17.53
N VAL A 209 -2.44 -4.00 -18.51
CA VAL A 209 -3.53 -3.67 -19.44
C VAL A 209 -3.88 -4.86 -20.34
N ALA A 210 -2.90 -5.59 -20.87
CA ALA A 210 -3.14 -6.77 -21.70
C ALA A 210 -3.82 -7.91 -20.92
N ILE A 211 -3.42 -8.13 -19.67
CA ILE A 211 -4.09 -9.08 -18.78
C ILE A 211 -5.55 -8.67 -18.58
N ARG A 212 -5.77 -7.41 -18.17
CA ARG A 212 -7.12 -6.85 -18.02
C ARG A 212 -7.94 -7.10 -19.28
N ASP A 213 -7.41 -6.77 -20.45
CA ASP A 213 -8.11 -6.83 -21.72
C ASP A 213 -8.37 -8.28 -22.21
N GLY A 214 -7.53 -9.23 -21.80
CA GLY A 214 -7.71 -10.66 -22.05
C GLY A 214 -8.72 -11.36 -21.13
N GLN A 215 -9.11 -10.75 -20.00
CA GLN A 215 -10.09 -11.35 -19.08
C GLN A 215 -11.51 -11.37 -19.67
N PRO A 216 -12.35 -12.37 -19.33
CA PRO A 216 -13.78 -12.35 -19.63
C PRO A 216 -14.45 -11.09 -19.09
N GLU A 217 -15.40 -10.52 -19.83
CA GLU A 217 -16.02 -9.23 -19.49
C GLU A 217 -16.62 -9.19 -18.08
N ASN A 218 -17.31 -10.26 -17.66
CA ASN A 218 -17.89 -10.37 -16.33
C ASN A 218 -16.88 -10.64 -15.21
N MET A 219 -15.62 -10.94 -15.54
CA MET A 219 -14.52 -11.15 -14.59
C MET A 219 -13.43 -10.08 -14.69
N ARG A 220 -13.59 -9.11 -15.59
CA ARG A 220 -12.57 -8.12 -15.92
C ARG A 220 -12.24 -7.23 -14.73
N GLY A 221 -10.96 -7.16 -14.38
CA GLY A 221 -10.44 -6.30 -13.34
C GLY A 221 -10.39 -4.83 -13.75
N THR A 222 -10.14 -3.97 -12.77
CA THR A 222 -9.90 -2.54 -12.99
C THR A 222 -8.41 -2.23 -12.87
N ALA A 223 -7.81 -1.72 -13.94
CA ALA A 223 -6.45 -1.21 -13.95
C ALA A 223 -6.49 0.29 -13.63
N LEU A 224 -6.20 0.67 -12.39
CA LEU A 224 -6.19 2.07 -11.98
C LEU A 224 -4.99 2.81 -12.55
N ARG A 225 -5.24 4.04 -13.01
CA ARG A 225 -4.19 5.02 -13.31
C ARG A 225 -3.91 5.80 -12.04
N VAL A 226 -2.67 5.80 -11.60
CA VAL A 226 -2.23 6.48 -10.37
C VAL A 226 -0.98 7.31 -10.67
N PRO A 227 -0.73 8.40 -9.90
CA PRO A 227 0.48 9.18 -10.05
C PRO A 227 1.70 8.44 -9.49
N VAL A 228 2.84 8.71 -10.11
CA VAL A 228 4.16 8.50 -9.51
C VAL A 228 4.55 9.83 -8.85
N LEU A 229 4.54 9.87 -7.52
CA LEU A 229 4.63 11.11 -6.75
C LEU A 229 6.00 11.76 -6.88
N GLU A 230 7.07 10.96 -6.84
CA GLU A 230 8.43 11.45 -7.05
C GLU A 230 8.69 11.95 -8.48
N ALA A 231 7.80 11.61 -9.44
CA ALA A 231 7.88 12.03 -10.83
C ALA A 231 6.80 13.07 -11.19
N HIS A 232 6.54 13.99 -10.26
CA HIS A 232 5.60 15.11 -10.40
C HIS A 232 4.18 14.68 -10.84
N GLY A 233 3.75 13.50 -10.41
CA GLY A 233 2.42 12.96 -10.67
C GLY A 233 2.29 12.23 -12.00
N SER A 234 3.38 11.88 -12.69
CA SER A 234 3.36 11.14 -13.96
C SER A 234 2.49 9.88 -13.87
N ALA A 235 1.59 9.67 -14.83
CA ALA A 235 0.63 8.57 -14.80
C ALA A 235 1.29 7.20 -15.01
N ARG A 236 0.96 6.22 -14.15
CA ARG A 236 1.36 4.81 -14.26
C ARG A 236 0.22 3.90 -13.80
N ILE A 237 0.23 2.62 -14.17
CA ILE A 237 -0.78 1.67 -13.69
C ILE A 237 -0.45 1.25 -12.25
N GLY A 238 -1.44 1.33 -11.36
CA GLY A 238 -1.29 0.99 -9.96
C GLY A 238 -1.07 -0.51 -9.70
N ARG A 239 -0.29 -0.84 -8.67
CA ARG A 239 0.09 -2.24 -8.33
C ARG A 239 0.45 -2.50 -6.86
N PHE A 240 0.68 -1.44 -6.08
CA PHE A 240 1.02 -1.51 -4.66
C PHE A 240 -0.12 -1.02 -3.76
N GLY A 241 -0.22 -1.60 -2.57
CA GLY A 241 -1.36 -1.41 -1.65
C GLY A 241 -2.61 -2.19 -2.05
N TRP A 242 -3.56 -2.34 -1.12
CA TRP A 242 -4.80 -3.12 -1.34
C TRP A 242 -5.76 -2.52 -2.37
N LYS A 243 -5.62 -1.23 -2.68
CA LYS A 243 -6.38 -0.54 -3.72
C LYS A 243 -5.53 -0.24 -4.95
N SER A 244 -4.35 -0.85 -5.10
CA SER A 244 -3.42 -0.53 -6.19
C SER A 244 -3.14 0.97 -6.27
N GLN A 245 -3.15 1.68 -5.14
CA GLN A 245 -3.13 3.14 -5.12
C GLN A 245 -1.75 3.74 -5.46
N HIS A 246 -0.71 2.90 -5.51
CA HIS A 246 0.66 3.29 -5.84
C HIS A 246 1.24 2.46 -6.98
N ALA A 247 2.12 3.08 -7.76
CA ALA A 247 2.83 2.43 -8.87
C ALA A 247 4.36 2.37 -8.70
N SER A 248 4.92 3.15 -7.78
CA SER A 248 6.34 3.17 -7.42
C SER A 248 6.54 2.78 -5.96
N LEU A 249 7.66 2.13 -5.68
CA LEU A 249 8.06 1.77 -4.32
C LEU A 249 8.45 2.98 -3.46
N VAL A 250 8.92 4.09 -4.07
CA VAL A 250 9.23 5.32 -3.33
C VAL A 250 7.94 6.02 -2.91
N SER A 251 6.99 6.20 -3.84
CA SER A 251 5.64 6.70 -3.52
C SER A 251 4.95 5.85 -2.45
N PHE A 252 5.04 4.52 -2.55
CA PHE A 252 4.45 3.59 -1.58
C PHE A 252 5.10 3.71 -0.20
N ALA A 253 6.44 3.77 -0.14
CA ALA A 253 7.17 3.90 1.12
C ALA A 253 6.89 5.24 1.81
N GLY A 254 6.88 6.36 1.05
CA GLY A 254 6.58 7.68 1.62
C GLY A 254 5.15 7.80 2.15
N ASP A 255 4.17 7.19 1.50
CA ASP A 255 2.79 7.17 1.99
C ASP A 255 2.70 6.35 3.29
N ALA A 256 3.34 5.18 3.32
CA ALA A 256 3.35 4.34 4.51
C ALA A 256 4.09 4.98 5.70
N TYR A 257 5.19 5.71 5.46
CA TYR A 257 5.98 6.34 6.53
C TYR A 257 5.16 7.38 7.29
N LEU A 258 4.41 8.22 6.56
CA LEU A 258 3.45 9.15 7.17
C LEU A 258 2.30 8.39 7.84
N ASN A 259 1.63 7.49 7.12
CA ASN A 259 0.36 6.94 7.60
C ASN A 259 0.53 5.94 8.75
N GLU A 260 1.60 5.14 8.75
CA GLU A 260 1.82 4.07 9.72
C GLU A 260 2.73 4.47 10.88
N MET A 261 3.64 5.43 10.67
CA MET A 261 4.64 5.85 11.67
C MET A 261 4.55 7.35 12.00
N GLY A 262 3.74 8.12 11.27
CA GLY A 262 3.59 9.56 11.49
C GLY A 262 4.80 10.38 11.04
N ILE A 263 5.69 9.83 10.21
CA ILE A 263 6.90 10.53 9.79
C ILE A 263 6.69 11.17 8.42
N THR A 264 6.74 12.49 8.36
CA THR A 264 6.53 13.24 7.13
C THR A 264 7.78 13.26 6.27
N ASN A 265 7.58 13.45 4.97
CA ASN A 265 8.65 13.40 3.96
C ASN A 265 8.33 14.32 2.78
N PRO A 266 9.26 14.61 1.86
CA PRO A 266 9.00 15.52 0.74
C PRO A 266 7.83 15.14 -0.18
N LEU A 267 7.44 13.87 -0.23
CA LEU A 267 6.23 13.43 -0.97
C LEU A 267 4.95 13.56 -0.14
N PHE A 268 5.07 13.63 1.19
CA PHE A 268 4.02 13.72 2.21
C PHE A 268 4.43 14.65 3.36
N PRO A 269 4.53 15.97 3.12
CA PRO A 269 5.17 16.91 4.05
C PRO A 269 4.22 17.49 5.10
N GLU A 270 3.02 16.91 5.21
CA GLU A 270 1.99 17.41 6.14
C GLU A 270 1.60 16.26 7.06
N GLU A 271 1.71 16.51 8.36
CA GLU A 271 1.26 15.58 9.40
C GLU A 271 -0.26 15.35 9.30
N ASN A 272 -0.66 14.12 9.62
CA ASN A 272 -2.05 13.73 9.80
C ASN A 272 -2.69 14.51 10.96
N THR A 273 -4.01 14.56 10.97
CA THR A 273 -4.74 15.14 12.10
C THR A 273 -5.29 14.01 12.97
N SER A 274 -5.23 14.14 14.29
CA SER A 274 -5.90 13.20 15.19
C SER A 274 -7.36 13.60 15.36
N GLY A 275 -8.29 12.85 14.75
CA GLY A 275 -9.72 13.16 14.86
C GLY A 275 -10.08 14.54 14.32
N GLY A 276 -9.37 15.00 13.29
CA GLY A 276 -9.53 16.33 12.69
C GLY A 276 -8.81 17.47 13.43
N VAL A 277 -8.13 17.18 14.54
CA VAL A 277 -7.31 18.16 15.27
C VAL A 277 -5.88 18.11 14.73
N PHE A 278 -5.33 19.28 14.38
CA PHE A 278 -3.93 19.38 13.97
C PHE A 278 -3.00 19.02 15.14
N VAL A 279 -2.10 18.06 14.91
CA VAL A 279 -1.17 17.55 15.92
C VAL A 279 0.31 17.65 15.54
N GLY A 280 0.62 18.06 14.31
CA GLY A 280 2.01 18.19 13.85
C GLY A 280 2.79 19.36 14.44
N TYR A 281 3.92 19.67 13.81
CA TYR A 281 4.92 20.57 14.35
C TYR A 281 4.35 21.94 14.78
N GLY A 282 4.83 22.41 15.93
CA GLY A 282 4.37 23.66 16.55
C GLY A 282 3.21 23.47 17.53
N THR A 283 2.74 22.23 17.71
CA THR A 283 1.88 21.84 18.83
C THR A 283 2.72 21.25 19.98
N PRO A 284 2.14 21.01 21.17
CA PRO A 284 2.83 20.29 22.26
C PRO A 284 3.06 18.80 21.98
N TYR A 285 2.49 18.25 20.90
CA TYR A 285 2.53 16.81 20.63
C TYR A 285 3.67 16.40 19.71
N ASP A 286 4.15 17.34 18.90
CA ASP A 286 5.20 17.13 17.92
C ASP A 286 6.35 18.12 18.11
N PRO A 287 7.49 17.67 18.67
CA PRO A 287 8.65 18.51 18.89
C PRO A 287 9.59 18.63 17.69
N VAL A 288 9.41 17.83 16.63
CA VAL A 288 10.35 17.74 15.50
C VAL A 288 9.79 18.52 14.29
N PRO A 289 10.60 19.36 13.61
CA PRO A 289 10.10 20.11 12.45
C PRO A 289 9.85 19.24 11.22
N ASP A 290 8.64 19.37 10.64
CA ASP A 290 8.28 18.78 9.35
C ASP A 290 9.10 19.40 8.17
N PRO A 291 9.49 18.61 7.14
CA PRO A 291 9.49 17.16 7.15
C PRO A 291 10.66 16.54 7.92
N GLU A 292 10.41 15.49 8.70
CA GLU A 292 11.45 14.76 9.42
C GLU A 292 12.47 14.14 8.44
N ASP A 293 11.98 13.40 7.44
CA ASP A 293 12.78 12.81 6.34
C ASP A 293 13.03 13.84 5.22
N HIS A 294 13.47 15.05 5.58
CA HIS A 294 13.64 16.18 4.66
C HIS A 294 14.53 15.92 3.44
N ASP A 295 15.47 14.99 3.53
CA ASP A 295 16.36 14.62 2.43
C ASP A 295 15.98 13.31 1.71
N SER A 296 14.81 12.75 2.07
CA SER A 296 14.24 11.52 1.49
C SER A 296 15.11 10.27 1.65
N LYS A 297 16.08 10.28 2.57
CA LYS A 297 16.99 9.16 2.75
C LYS A 297 16.25 7.90 3.15
N ASP A 298 15.26 8.01 4.04
CA ASP A 298 14.59 6.86 4.61
C ASP A 298 13.64 6.24 3.59
N ILE A 299 12.78 7.05 2.95
CA ILE A 299 11.87 6.52 1.91
C ILE A 299 12.64 5.88 0.75
N HIS A 300 13.82 6.39 0.41
CA HIS A 300 14.69 5.77 -0.59
C HIS A 300 15.40 4.52 -0.05
N ALA A 301 15.82 4.48 1.21
CA ALA A 301 16.37 3.29 1.84
C ALA A 301 15.33 2.17 1.89
N PHE A 302 14.09 2.46 2.31
CA PHE A 302 12.98 1.51 2.30
C PHE A 302 12.73 0.95 0.90
N ALA A 303 12.57 1.82 -0.10
CA ALA A 303 12.36 1.40 -1.48
C ALA A 303 13.53 0.55 -2.01
N ARG A 304 14.78 0.88 -1.66
CA ARG A 304 15.96 0.10 -2.06
C ARG A 304 16.02 -1.25 -1.39
N PHE A 305 15.70 -1.34 -0.11
CA PHE A 305 15.57 -2.62 0.59
C PHE A 305 14.54 -3.50 -0.11
N ILE A 306 13.32 -2.98 -0.34
CA ILE A 306 12.24 -3.71 -1.01
C ILE A 306 12.67 -4.16 -2.42
N ARG A 307 13.29 -3.27 -3.22
CA ARG A 307 13.83 -3.60 -4.55
C ARG A 307 14.87 -4.71 -4.53
N ALA A 308 15.64 -4.80 -3.46
CA ALA A 308 16.72 -5.78 -3.29
C ALA A 308 16.25 -7.13 -2.75
N THR A 309 14.99 -7.26 -2.32
CA THR A 309 14.44 -8.53 -1.83
C THR A 309 14.28 -9.56 -2.96
N LYS A 310 14.50 -10.83 -2.63
CA LYS A 310 14.16 -11.96 -3.51
C LYS A 310 12.64 -12.14 -3.57
N ALA A 311 12.15 -12.71 -4.66
CA ALA A 311 10.77 -13.16 -4.73
C ALA A 311 10.55 -14.34 -3.75
N PRO A 312 9.35 -14.54 -3.20
CA PRO A 312 9.09 -15.70 -2.36
C PRO A 312 9.32 -17.03 -3.10
N SER A 313 10.08 -17.96 -2.50
CA SER A 313 10.30 -19.28 -3.10
C SER A 313 9.03 -20.13 -3.08
N ARG A 314 8.88 -21.08 -4.02
CA ARG A 314 7.84 -22.13 -3.95
C ARG A 314 8.25 -23.25 -2.98
N GLY A 315 7.26 -24.04 -2.54
CA GLY A 315 7.52 -25.30 -1.84
C GLY A 315 7.99 -26.41 -2.80
N PRO A 316 8.21 -27.63 -2.30
CA PRO A 316 8.52 -28.78 -3.14
C PRO A 316 7.44 -29.03 -4.20
N ILE A 317 7.86 -29.34 -5.43
CA ILE A 317 6.95 -29.65 -6.53
C ILE A 317 6.74 -31.17 -6.56
N THR A 318 5.59 -31.63 -6.07
CA THR A 318 5.17 -33.03 -6.09
C THR A 318 4.19 -33.29 -7.24
N ASN A 319 3.82 -34.56 -7.47
CA ASN A 319 2.78 -34.90 -8.44
C ASN A 319 1.43 -34.23 -8.11
N ASP A 320 1.08 -34.10 -6.82
CA ASP A 320 -0.13 -33.41 -6.40
C ASP A 320 -0.08 -31.91 -6.67
N VAL A 321 1.09 -31.28 -6.55
CA VAL A 321 1.28 -29.85 -6.90
C VAL A 321 1.10 -29.65 -8.40
N ILE A 322 1.62 -30.56 -9.22
CA ILE A 322 1.47 -30.50 -10.68
C ILE A 322 -0.01 -30.68 -11.08
N ALA A 323 -0.69 -31.69 -10.53
CA ALA A 323 -2.12 -31.90 -10.76
C ALA A 323 -2.95 -30.70 -10.23
N GLY A 324 -2.61 -30.17 -9.07
CA GLY A 324 -3.24 -28.99 -8.48
C GLY A 324 -3.15 -27.75 -9.37
N GLU A 325 -2.01 -27.53 -10.01
CA GLU A 325 -1.86 -26.45 -11.00
C GLU A 325 -2.79 -26.64 -12.20
N GLU A 326 -2.92 -27.86 -12.72
CA GLU A 326 -3.85 -28.17 -13.81
C GLU A 326 -5.30 -27.88 -13.41
N HIS A 327 -5.71 -28.32 -12.21
CA HIS A 327 -7.04 -28.03 -11.67
C HIS A 327 -7.25 -26.53 -11.44
N PHE A 328 -6.27 -25.82 -10.88
CA PHE A 328 -6.31 -24.37 -10.64
C PHE A 328 -6.57 -23.59 -11.94
N ASN A 329 -5.90 -23.98 -13.02
CA ASN A 329 -6.12 -23.42 -14.35
C ASN A 329 -7.51 -23.78 -14.90
N ALA A 330 -7.91 -25.06 -14.81
CA ALA A 330 -9.17 -25.55 -15.36
C ALA A 330 -10.42 -24.94 -14.69
N VAL A 331 -10.39 -24.73 -13.37
CA VAL A 331 -11.49 -24.06 -12.65
C VAL A 331 -11.52 -22.55 -12.89
N GLY A 332 -10.46 -21.98 -13.47
CA GLY A 332 -10.37 -20.57 -13.83
C GLY A 332 -9.81 -19.65 -12.74
N CYS A 333 -9.14 -20.17 -11.71
CA CYS A 333 -8.46 -19.30 -10.72
C CYS A 333 -7.41 -18.40 -11.39
N ALA A 334 -6.72 -18.93 -12.41
CA ALA A 334 -5.68 -18.24 -13.17
C ALA A 334 -6.18 -17.06 -14.03
N ILE A 335 -7.49 -16.82 -14.11
CA ILE A 335 -8.06 -15.64 -14.80
C ILE A 335 -7.64 -14.35 -14.08
N CYS A 336 -7.70 -14.34 -12.74
CA CYS A 336 -7.23 -13.22 -11.91
C CYS A 336 -5.86 -13.52 -11.28
N HIS A 337 -5.65 -14.77 -10.84
CA HIS A 337 -4.37 -15.20 -10.26
C HIS A 337 -3.38 -15.63 -11.33
N VAL A 338 -3.02 -14.70 -12.21
CA VAL A 338 -2.12 -14.94 -13.35
C VAL A 338 -0.78 -15.46 -12.85
N SER A 339 -0.40 -16.65 -13.35
CA SER A 339 0.72 -17.42 -12.80
C SER A 339 2.05 -16.71 -12.95
N SER A 340 2.38 -16.26 -14.16
CA SER A 340 3.72 -15.82 -14.51
C SER A 340 3.72 -14.57 -15.39
N MET A 341 4.70 -13.71 -15.15
CA MET A 341 4.98 -12.53 -15.96
C MET A 341 6.48 -12.33 -16.11
N MET A 342 6.89 -11.57 -17.12
CA MET A 342 8.27 -11.13 -17.28
C MET A 342 8.39 -9.62 -17.13
N THR A 343 9.38 -9.19 -16.33
CA THR A 343 9.69 -7.76 -16.16
C THR A 343 10.22 -7.15 -17.47
N VAL A 344 10.18 -5.82 -17.57
CA VAL A 344 10.73 -5.10 -18.72
C VAL A 344 12.24 -5.35 -18.89
N PRO A 345 12.81 -5.17 -20.09
CA PRO A 345 14.25 -5.30 -20.30
C PRO A 345 15.08 -4.32 -19.45
N PRO A 346 16.33 -4.67 -19.10
CA PRO A 346 17.28 -3.72 -18.51
C PRO A 346 17.44 -2.48 -19.40
N GLY A 347 17.61 -1.31 -18.78
CA GLY A 347 17.68 -0.01 -19.45
C GLY A 347 16.31 0.63 -19.73
N THR A 348 15.20 -0.08 -19.51
CA THR A 348 13.86 0.52 -19.61
C THR A 348 13.70 1.59 -18.54
N VAL A 349 13.23 2.77 -18.96
CA VAL A 349 12.92 3.88 -18.05
C VAL A 349 11.45 3.75 -17.61
N ILE A 350 11.22 3.67 -16.30
CA ILE A 350 9.90 3.59 -15.69
C ILE A 350 9.75 4.72 -14.65
N ASN A 351 8.60 4.78 -13.96
CA ASN A 351 8.33 5.78 -12.91
C ASN A 351 8.54 7.23 -13.39
N GLY A 352 8.08 7.55 -14.61
CA GLY A 352 8.20 8.92 -15.15
C GLY A 352 9.64 9.42 -15.37
N GLY A 353 10.65 8.54 -15.34
CA GLY A 353 12.06 8.93 -15.45
C GLY A 353 12.89 8.56 -14.23
N GLU A 354 12.25 8.32 -13.09
CA GLU A 354 12.91 8.19 -11.78
C GLU A 354 13.57 6.82 -11.55
N PHE A 355 13.33 5.84 -12.43
CA PHE A 355 13.94 4.53 -12.30
C PHE A 355 14.31 3.92 -13.65
N ILE A 356 15.59 3.59 -13.82
CA ILE A 356 16.10 2.83 -14.96
C ILE A 356 16.30 1.40 -14.50
N VAL A 357 15.58 0.45 -15.12
CA VAL A 357 15.57 -0.95 -14.70
C VAL A 357 16.96 -1.59 -14.89
N PRO A 358 17.63 -2.07 -13.84
CA PRO A 358 18.93 -2.72 -13.96
C PRO A 358 18.81 -4.20 -14.33
N HIS A 359 19.93 -4.83 -14.71
CA HIS A 359 20.00 -6.28 -15.04
C HIS A 359 19.49 -7.20 -13.93
N ALA A 360 19.63 -6.81 -12.66
CA ALA A 360 19.14 -7.59 -11.54
C ALA A 360 17.60 -7.71 -11.52
N LEU A 361 16.88 -6.71 -12.05
CA LEU A 361 15.42 -6.64 -12.03
C LEU A 361 14.76 -6.78 -13.40
N GLY A 362 15.51 -6.54 -14.49
CA GLY A 362 15.01 -6.63 -15.86
C GLY A 362 15.16 -8.02 -16.50
N ASN A 363 14.28 -8.35 -17.45
CA ASN A 363 14.17 -9.68 -18.07
C ASN A 363 14.02 -10.81 -17.03
N LYS A 364 13.29 -10.56 -15.95
CA LYS A 364 13.06 -11.54 -14.88
C LYS A 364 11.70 -12.18 -15.02
N ILE A 365 11.66 -13.49 -14.99
CA ILE A 365 10.42 -14.25 -14.88
C ILE A 365 10.07 -14.32 -13.39
N ILE A 366 8.83 -13.96 -13.08
CA ILE A 366 8.28 -14.02 -11.72
C ILE A 366 6.97 -14.78 -11.72
N HIS A 367 6.65 -15.38 -10.56
CA HIS A 367 5.44 -16.18 -10.36
C HIS A 367 4.55 -15.66 -9.22
N PRO A 368 3.94 -14.47 -9.36
CA PRO A 368 3.17 -13.86 -8.28
C PRO A 368 1.79 -14.51 -8.08
N PHE A 369 1.23 -15.17 -9.09
CA PHE A 369 -0.16 -15.65 -9.08
C PHE A 369 -1.15 -14.51 -8.77
N SER A 370 -1.01 -13.41 -9.49
CA SER A 370 -1.84 -12.20 -9.37
C SER A 370 -1.72 -11.36 -10.62
N ASP A 371 -2.82 -10.74 -11.03
CA ASP A 371 -2.88 -9.72 -12.07
C ASP A 371 -2.66 -8.29 -11.55
N PHE A 372 -2.57 -8.10 -10.23
CA PHE A 372 -2.47 -6.81 -9.56
C PHE A 372 -3.61 -5.81 -9.86
N LEU A 373 -4.73 -6.29 -10.42
CA LEU A 373 -5.90 -5.50 -10.74
C LEU A 373 -6.89 -5.48 -9.58
N LEU A 374 -7.78 -4.48 -9.57
CA LEU A 374 -8.88 -4.45 -8.62
C LEU A 374 -10.06 -5.29 -9.09
N HIS A 375 -10.56 -6.16 -8.21
CA HIS A 375 -11.70 -7.04 -8.48
C HIS A 375 -12.76 -6.94 -7.39
N ASN A 376 -14.03 -7.01 -7.82
CA ASN A 376 -15.17 -7.20 -6.92
C ASN A 376 -15.48 -8.70 -6.82
N ILE A 377 -14.91 -9.34 -5.82
CA ILE A 377 -15.22 -10.72 -5.44
C ILE A 377 -16.23 -10.80 -4.28
N GLY A 378 -16.89 -9.68 -3.95
CA GLY A 378 -17.86 -9.55 -2.85
C GLY A 378 -17.25 -9.37 -1.46
N THR A 379 -15.97 -9.05 -1.38
CA THR A 379 -15.24 -8.73 -0.15
C THR A 379 -14.70 -7.29 -0.19
N GLY A 380 -15.39 -6.38 -0.87
CA GLY A 380 -15.01 -4.97 -0.81
C GLY A 380 -15.07 -4.43 0.62
N ASP A 381 -14.17 -3.51 0.94
CA ASP A 381 -14.01 -2.94 2.28
C ASP A 381 -14.83 -1.64 2.49
N GLY A 382 -15.57 -1.21 1.47
CA GLY A 382 -16.40 0.00 1.50
C GLY A 382 -15.65 1.30 1.25
N ILE A 383 -14.32 1.26 1.16
CA ILE A 383 -13.47 2.46 1.02
C ILE A 383 -13.00 2.57 -0.44
N PRO A 384 -13.26 3.68 -1.15
CA PRO A 384 -12.80 3.85 -2.52
C PRO A 384 -11.29 4.15 -2.59
N PHE A 385 -10.71 4.11 -3.79
CA PHE A 385 -9.35 4.62 -4.03
C PHE A 385 -9.25 6.11 -3.67
N LEU A 386 -10.20 6.91 -4.18
CA LEU A 386 -10.38 8.31 -3.82
C LEU A 386 -11.86 8.59 -3.51
N PRO A 387 -12.16 9.49 -2.56
CA PRO A 387 -13.52 9.85 -2.16
C PRO A 387 -14.17 10.76 -3.22
N THR A 388 -14.37 10.24 -4.42
CA THR A 388 -15.03 10.96 -5.52
C THR A 388 -15.99 10.03 -6.25
N PRO A 389 -17.05 10.56 -6.89
CA PRO A 389 -18.01 9.75 -7.65
C PRO A 389 -17.37 8.88 -8.74
N GLU A 390 -16.26 9.33 -9.33
CA GLU A 390 -15.53 8.57 -10.36
C GLU A 390 -15.03 7.21 -9.84
N PHE A 391 -14.64 7.14 -8.57
CA PHE A 391 -14.05 5.94 -7.96
C PHE A 391 -15.01 5.20 -7.02
N GLU A 392 -16.30 5.53 -7.02
CA GLU A 392 -17.32 4.87 -6.18
C GLU A 392 -17.32 3.34 -6.37
N ASN A 393 -17.10 2.86 -7.60
CA ASN A 393 -17.08 1.43 -7.90
C ASN A 393 -15.95 0.68 -7.16
N THR A 394 -14.85 1.35 -6.82
CA THR A 394 -13.68 0.77 -6.14
C THR A 394 -13.94 0.48 -4.66
N THR A 395 -15.02 0.99 -4.07
CA THR A 395 -15.49 0.60 -2.71
C THR A 395 -15.69 -0.90 -2.58
N ARG A 396 -16.14 -1.55 -3.67
CA ARG A 396 -16.43 -2.98 -3.75
C ARG A 396 -15.26 -3.81 -4.25
N GLN A 397 -14.14 -3.19 -4.59
CA GLN A 397 -13.03 -3.86 -5.24
C GLN A 397 -11.77 -3.88 -4.37
N ILE A 398 -11.03 -4.96 -4.46
CA ILE A 398 -9.74 -5.15 -3.78
C ILE A 398 -8.74 -5.72 -4.78
N LYS A 399 -7.48 -5.34 -4.66
CA LYS A 399 -6.39 -5.87 -5.49
C LYS A 399 -6.30 -7.39 -5.33
N THR A 400 -6.17 -8.12 -6.44
CA THR A 400 -5.82 -9.55 -6.40
C THR A 400 -4.49 -9.71 -5.64
N ALA A 401 -4.54 -10.27 -4.44
CA ALA A 401 -3.33 -10.51 -3.67
C ALA A 401 -2.45 -11.57 -4.36
N PRO A 402 -1.13 -11.33 -4.52
CA PRO A 402 -0.21 -12.38 -4.94
C PRO A 402 -0.32 -13.61 -4.05
N LEU A 403 -0.40 -14.80 -4.65
CA LEU A 403 -0.41 -16.07 -3.91
C LEU A 403 0.98 -16.65 -3.71
N TRP A 404 2.03 -16.02 -4.24
CA TRP A 404 3.38 -16.30 -3.75
C TRP A 404 3.47 -16.03 -2.25
N ALA A 405 4.31 -16.77 -1.53
CA ALA A 405 4.34 -16.76 -0.06
C ALA A 405 3.03 -17.16 0.65
N LEU A 406 1.95 -17.61 -0.02
CA LEU A 406 0.70 -17.96 0.67
C LEU A 406 0.89 -18.94 1.84
N ARG A 407 1.85 -19.87 1.71
CA ARG A 407 2.20 -20.84 2.76
C ARG A 407 2.74 -20.24 4.06
N THR A 408 3.22 -18.99 4.04
CA THR A 408 3.71 -18.31 5.25
C THR A 408 2.60 -17.55 5.96
N ARG A 409 1.38 -17.52 5.41
CA ARG A 409 0.24 -16.76 5.93
C ARG A 409 -0.76 -17.68 6.62
N ASN A 410 -1.20 -17.27 7.80
CA ASN A 410 -2.29 -17.92 8.55
C ASN A 410 -3.56 -17.04 8.67
N ARG A 411 -3.51 -15.82 8.15
CA ARG A 411 -4.66 -14.92 7.96
C ARG A 411 -4.71 -14.47 6.51
N LEU A 412 -5.86 -14.68 5.88
CA LEU A 412 -6.08 -14.53 4.44
C LEU A 412 -7.15 -13.47 4.16
N MET A 413 -7.25 -13.11 2.87
CA MET A 413 -8.01 -11.95 2.39
C MET A 413 -7.41 -10.62 2.86
N HIS A 414 -7.98 -9.50 2.40
CA HIS A 414 -7.49 -8.18 2.80
C HIS A 414 -7.76 -7.91 4.30
N ASP A 415 -8.88 -8.38 4.83
CA ASP A 415 -9.29 -8.17 6.22
C ASP A 415 -8.66 -9.15 7.23
N GLY A 416 -7.97 -10.19 6.74
CA GLY A 416 -7.37 -11.21 7.61
C GLY A 416 -8.39 -12.11 8.32
N LEU A 417 -9.66 -12.10 7.93
CA LEU A 417 -10.74 -12.84 8.62
C LEU A 417 -10.89 -14.31 8.18
N SER A 418 -10.11 -14.76 7.20
CA SER A 418 -10.10 -16.16 6.77
C SER A 418 -8.89 -16.89 7.33
N SER A 419 -9.13 -17.99 8.05
CA SER A 419 -8.09 -18.79 8.72
C SER A 419 -7.63 -19.97 7.88
N THR A 420 -8.41 -20.38 6.88
CA THR A 420 -8.05 -21.45 5.93
C THR A 420 -8.17 -21.00 4.48
N LYS A 421 -7.40 -21.64 3.59
CA LYS A 421 -7.49 -21.42 2.14
C LYS A 421 -8.89 -21.71 1.61
N GLU A 422 -9.53 -22.76 2.12
CA GLU A 422 -10.90 -23.13 1.80
C GLU A 422 -11.88 -22.01 2.20
N GLU A 423 -11.81 -21.49 3.43
CA GLU A 423 -12.63 -20.34 3.86
C GLU A 423 -12.43 -19.12 2.94
N ALA A 424 -11.18 -18.81 2.58
CA ALA A 424 -10.88 -17.72 1.67
C ALA A 424 -11.51 -17.95 0.28
N ILE A 425 -11.40 -19.17 -0.27
CA ILE A 425 -12.04 -19.55 -1.54
C ILE A 425 -13.56 -19.44 -1.43
N GLN A 426 -14.18 -19.89 -0.33
CA GLN A 426 -15.64 -19.83 -0.18
C GLN A 426 -16.19 -18.39 -0.13
N ARG A 427 -15.36 -17.41 0.29
CA ARG A 427 -15.70 -15.98 0.26
C ARG A 427 -15.66 -15.35 -1.13
N HIS A 428 -15.12 -16.04 -2.14
CA HIS A 428 -15.15 -15.55 -3.51
C HIS A 428 -16.58 -15.61 -4.08
N THR A 429 -17.13 -14.47 -4.46
CA THR A 429 -18.46 -14.32 -5.06
C THR A 429 -18.36 -13.37 -6.27
N ASN A 430 -19.46 -12.78 -6.72
CA ASN A 430 -19.48 -11.79 -7.80
C ASN A 430 -18.64 -12.22 -9.01
N GLN A 431 -17.58 -11.48 -9.36
CA GLN A 431 -16.70 -11.81 -10.50
C GLN A 431 -16.11 -13.23 -10.43
N ALA A 432 -15.93 -13.78 -9.22
CA ALA A 432 -15.37 -15.11 -8.99
C ALA A 432 -16.43 -16.19 -8.68
N ALA A 433 -17.74 -15.87 -8.76
CA ALA A 433 -18.81 -16.81 -8.39
C ALA A 433 -18.77 -18.12 -9.20
N ASP A 434 -18.53 -18.03 -10.50
CA ASP A 434 -18.47 -19.19 -11.40
C ASP A 434 -17.22 -20.04 -11.15
N VAL A 435 -16.08 -19.40 -10.83
CA VAL A 435 -14.84 -20.08 -10.43
C VAL A 435 -15.07 -20.86 -9.14
N LYS A 436 -15.68 -20.23 -8.12
CA LYS A 436 -16.05 -20.92 -6.87
C LYS A 436 -16.98 -22.11 -7.11
N ARG A 437 -18.00 -21.97 -7.97
CA ARG A 437 -18.89 -23.11 -8.30
C ARG A 437 -18.13 -24.28 -8.92
N ARG A 438 -17.20 -24.01 -9.86
CA ARG A 438 -16.36 -25.06 -10.47
C ARG A 438 -15.44 -25.73 -9.45
N PHE A 439 -14.83 -24.95 -8.55
CA PHE A 439 -14.03 -25.49 -7.45
C PHE A 439 -14.85 -26.40 -6.53
N ASN A 440 -16.07 -26.00 -6.17
CA ASN A 440 -16.97 -26.81 -5.33
C ASN A 440 -17.46 -28.09 -6.01
N ALA A 441 -17.44 -28.14 -7.35
CA ALA A 441 -17.80 -29.32 -8.13
C ALA A 441 -16.66 -30.37 -8.22
N LEU A 442 -15.43 -30.00 -7.85
CA LEU A 442 -14.31 -30.94 -7.79
C LEU A 442 -14.55 -32.02 -6.73
N THR A 443 -13.92 -33.18 -6.92
CA THR A 443 -13.79 -34.20 -5.89
C THR A 443 -12.92 -33.70 -4.74
N ARG A 444 -12.97 -34.39 -3.59
CA ARG A 444 -12.10 -34.05 -2.45
C ARG A 444 -10.62 -34.15 -2.81
N SER A 445 -10.22 -35.17 -3.57
CA SER A 445 -8.83 -35.36 -3.98
C SER A 445 -8.31 -34.21 -4.86
N GLU A 446 -9.11 -33.76 -5.82
CA GLU A 446 -8.74 -32.65 -6.70
C GLU A 446 -8.65 -31.32 -5.93
N ARG A 447 -9.54 -31.08 -4.95
CA ARG A 447 -9.40 -29.93 -4.05
C ARG A 447 -8.15 -30.02 -3.19
N ASP A 448 -7.84 -31.19 -2.63
CA ASP A 448 -6.63 -31.40 -1.84
C ASP A 448 -5.36 -31.12 -2.69
N GLN A 449 -5.38 -31.46 -3.98
CA GLN A 449 -4.31 -31.13 -4.93
C GLN A 449 -4.20 -29.62 -5.19
N ILE A 450 -5.31 -28.89 -5.35
CA ILE A 450 -5.28 -27.42 -5.41
C ILE A 450 -4.70 -26.82 -4.11
N MET A 451 -4.97 -27.41 -2.94
CA MET A 451 -4.44 -26.90 -1.67
C MET A 451 -2.95 -27.17 -1.49
N ALA A 452 -2.43 -28.23 -2.13
CA ALA A 452 -1.03 -28.58 -2.18
C ALA A 452 -0.24 -27.65 -3.12
N PHE A 453 -0.84 -27.31 -4.28
CA PHE A 453 -0.36 -26.27 -5.18
C PHE A 453 -0.34 -24.89 -4.51
#